data_AF-E0SJJ8-F1
#
_entry.id   AF-E0SJJ8-F1
#
_cell.length_a   1.000
_cell.length_b   1.000
_cell.length_c   1.000
_cell.angle_alpha   90.00
_cell.angle_beta   90.00
_cell.angle_gamma   90.00
#
_symmetry.space_group_name_H-M   'P 1'
#
loop_
_entity.id
_entity.type
_entity.pdbx_description
1 polymer ?
#
loop_
_entity_poly.entity_id
_entity_poly.type
_entity_poly.pdbx_seq_one_letter_code
_entity_poly.pdbx_strand_id
1 'polypeptide(L)'
;MATHSFRSHPLDDYVGHIYSVPDIHSDRLHDQVLVATYCHVFLMDIPAGILWKSRPCAIDGVIITSIENDTVLGLGEWDPPGGWESFKLDLKTGIPI
;
A
#
# COMPACT_ATOMS: atom_id res chain seq x y z
N MET A 1 20.65 28.56 -4.38
CA MET A 1 20.88 27.11 -4.44
C MET A 1 19.74 26.43 -3.72
N ALA A 2 19.02 25.50 -4.35
CA ALA A 2 17.98 24.74 -3.68
C ALA A 2 18.63 23.59 -2.90
N THR A 3 18.44 23.56 -1.58
CA THR A 3 18.83 22.43 -0.73
C THR A 3 17.74 21.37 -0.79
N HIS A 4 18.11 20.15 -1.16
CA HIS A 4 17.20 19.00 -1.15
C HIS A 4 17.48 18.17 0.10
N SER A 5 16.44 17.78 0.83
CA SER A 5 16.52 16.83 1.94
C SER A 5 15.95 15.49 1.48
N PHE A 6 16.66 14.40 1.76
CA PHE A 6 16.21 13.05 1.46
C PHE A 6 15.84 12.30 2.74
N ARG A 7 14.78 11.49 2.68
CA ARG A 7 14.32 10.62 3.76
C ARG A 7 14.09 9.22 3.19
N SER A 8 14.57 8.21 3.89
CA SER A 8 14.30 6.80 3.56
C SER A 8 13.55 6.14 4.70
N HIS A 9 12.65 5.22 4.33
CA HIS A 9 11.90 4.40 5.26
C HIS A 9 12.10 2.93 4.87
N PRO A 10 12.73 2.10 5.72
CA PRO A 10 12.79 0.66 5.47
C PRO A 10 11.38 0.06 5.67
N LEU A 11 10.97 -0.80 4.73
CA LEU A 11 9.68 -1.51 4.79
C LEU A 11 9.83 -2.98 5.19
N ASP A 12 11.07 -3.48 5.23
CA ASP A 12 11.42 -4.87 5.50
C ASP A 12 10.67 -5.88 4.61
N ASP A 13 10.38 -5.47 3.37
CA ASP A 13 9.70 -6.24 2.33
C ASP A 13 10.04 -5.64 0.95
N TYR A 14 9.79 -6.39 -0.13
CA TYR A 14 10.04 -5.92 -1.50
C TYR A 14 8.86 -5.09 -2.01
N VAL A 15 9.13 -3.86 -2.47
CA VAL A 15 8.09 -2.97 -3.02
C VAL A 15 7.72 -3.40 -4.42
N GLY A 16 6.43 -3.68 -4.62
CA GLY A 16 5.87 -3.95 -5.95
C GLY A 16 5.28 -2.68 -6.57
N HIS A 17 4.32 -2.06 -5.89
CA HIS A 17 3.51 -0.96 -6.43
C HIS A 17 3.32 0.18 -5.44
N ILE A 18 3.18 1.40 -5.97
CA ILE A 18 2.84 2.61 -5.23
C ILE A 18 1.59 3.21 -5.87
N TYR A 19 0.59 3.53 -5.07
CA TYR A 19 -0.70 4.08 -5.51
C TYR A 19 -0.97 5.40 -4.82
N SER A 20 -1.40 6.40 -5.58
CA SER A 20 -1.84 7.69 -5.02
C SER A 20 -3.13 7.50 -4.22
N VAL A 21 -3.31 8.28 -3.15
CA VAL A 21 -4.54 8.29 -2.33
C VAL A 21 -5.19 9.68 -2.44
N PRO A 22 -6.50 9.79 -2.70
CA PRO A 22 -7.52 8.73 -2.66
C PRO A 22 -7.75 7.98 -3.98
N ASP A 23 -7.13 8.38 -5.08
CA ASP A 23 -7.33 7.77 -6.40
C ASP A 23 -6.08 7.03 -6.88
N ILE A 24 -6.18 5.71 -6.93
CA ILE A 24 -5.08 4.82 -7.33
C ILE A 24 -4.71 4.93 -8.81
N HIS A 25 -5.55 5.57 -9.63
CA HIS A 25 -5.33 5.80 -11.06
C HIS A 25 -4.87 7.24 -11.36
N SER A 26 -4.71 8.07 -10.33
CA SER A 26 -4.25 9.44 -10.50
C SER A 26 -2.86 9.49 -11.13
N ASP A 27 -2.70 10.37 -12.13
CA ASP A 27 -1.40 10.72 -12.72
C ASP A 27 -0.60 11.69 -11.85
N ARG A 28 -1.18 12.15 -10.73
CA ARG A 28 -0.57 13.05 -9.76
C ARG A 28 -0.30 12.33 -8.45
N LEU A 29 0.91 12.56 -7.94
CA LEU A 29 1.28 12.15 -6.60
C LEU A 29 0.60 13.08 -5.58
N HIS A 30 -0.25 12.49 -4.75
CA HIS A 30 -0.77 13.15 -3.56
C HIS A 30 0.19 12.97 -2.38
N ASP A 31 -0.03 13.71 -1.30
CA ASP A 31 0.80 13.62 -0.10
C ASP A 31 0.77 12.22 0.52
N GLN A 32 -0.33 11.49 0.35
CA GLN A 32 -0.47 10.12 0.83
C GLN A 32 -0.44 9.12 -0.32
N VAL A 33 0.26 8.01 -0.07
CA VAL A 33 0.37 6.88 -0.99
C VAL A 33 0.18 5.56 -0.25
N LEU A 34 -0.46 4.60 -0.93
CA LEU A 34 -0.38 3.21 -0.55
C LEU A 34 0.85 2.59 -1.19
N VAL A 35 1.65 1.87 -0.41
CA VAL A 35 2.77 1.07 -0.91
C VAL A 35 2.40 -0.40 -0.72
N ALA A 36 2.17 -1.09 -1.84
CA ALA A 36 1.96 -2.52 -1.87
C ALA A 36 3.31 -3.22 -2.03
N THR A 37 3.66 -4.01 -1.03
CA THR A 37 4.84 -4.87 -1.02
C THR A 37 4.45 -6.30 -1.37
N TYR A 38 5.39 -7.23 -1.26
CA TYR A 38 5.15 -8.63 -1.50
C TYR A 38 4.10 -9.23 -0.55
N CYS A 39 4.15 -8.86 0.73
CA CYS A 39 3.25 -9.41 1.75
C CYS A 39 2.27 -8.38 2.32
N HIS A 40 2.54 -7.08 2.20
CA HIS A 40 1.86 -6.05 2.99
C HIS A 40 1.38 -4.85 2.16
N VAL A 41 0.49 -4.07 2.77
CA VAL A 41 0.15 -2.72 2.35
C VAL A 41 0.59 -1.74 3.44
N PHE A 42 1.19 -0.63 3.04
CA PHE A 42 1.50 0.49 3.92
C PHE A 42 0.73 1.71 3.44
N LEU A 43 0.23 2.52 4.37
CA LEU A 43 -0.11 3.92 4.06
C LEU A 43 1.06 4.78 4.51
N MET A 44 1.56 5.60 3.59
CA MET A 44 2.62 6.56 3.84
C MET A 44 2.15 7.96 3.52
N ASP A 45 2.53 8.90 4.35
CA ASP A 45 2.50 10.34 4.08
C ASP A 45 3.93 10.77 3.70
N ILE A 46 4.09 11.47 2.58
CA ILE A 46 5.42 11.82 2.04
C ILE A 46 6.21 12.68 3.04
N PRO A 47 5.62 13.72 3.67
CA PRO A 47 6.27 14.44 4.77
C PRO A 47 6.49 13.61 6.03
N ALA A 48 5.48 12.90 6.53
CA ALA A 48 5.48 12.31 7.87
C ALA A 48 6.13 10.92 7.94
N GLY A 49 6.09 10.15 6.84
CA GLY A 49 6.56 8.77 6.74
C GLY A 49 5.41 7.75 6.83
N ILE A 50 5.69 6.57 7.38
CA ILE A 50 4.71 5.50 7.49
C ILE A 50 3.64 5.85 8.52
N LEU A 51 2.37 5.85 8.09
CA LEU A 51 1.20 6.02 8.96
C LEU A 51 0.75 4.68 9.55
N TRP A 52 0.66 3.64 8.73
CA TRP A 52 0.35 2.28 9.19
C TRP A 52 0.91 1.21 8.24
N LYS A 53 0.99 -0.02 8.75
CA LYS A 53 1.32 -1.26 8.03
C LYS A 53 0.21 -2.29 8.27
N SER A 54 -0.29 -2.91 7.22
CA SER A 54 -1.30 -3.98 7.31
C SER A 54 -0.71 -5.28 7.88
N ARG A 55 -1.59 -6.18 8.32
CA ARG A 55 -1.23 -7.61 8.43
C ARG A 55 -0.85 -8.18 7.05
N PRO A 56 -0.20 -9.35 6.97
CA PRO A 56 0.05 -9.99 5.68
C PRO A 56 -1.24 -10.14 4.88
N CYS A 57 -1.24 -9.63 3.65
CA CYS A 57 -2.30 -9.74 2.66
C CYS A 57 -2.00 -10.78 1.58
N ALA A 58 -0.73 -11.19 1.47
CA ALA A 58 -0.21 -12.15 0.50
C ALA A 58 1.09 -12.78 1.03
N ILE A 59 1.64 -13.72 0.26
CA ILE A 59 3.02 -14.22 0.41
C ILE A 59 3.89 -13.96 -0.83
N ASP A 60 3.27 -13.71 -2.00
CA ASP A 60 3.99 -13.58 -3.28
C ASP A 60 3.68 -12.29 -4.06
N GLY A 61 2.77 -11.45 -3.56
CA GLY A 61 2.44 -10.19 -4.22
C GLY A 61 1.13 -9.57 -3.76
N VAL A 62 1.11 -8.25 -3.64
CA VAL A 62 -0.10 -7.48 -3.33
C VAL A 62 -0.35 -6.46 -4.43
N ILE A 63 -1.60 -6.37 -4.88
CA ILE A 63 -2.07 -5.29 -5.76
C ILE A 63 -3.31 -4.63 -5.17
N ILE A 64 -3.41 -3.31 -5.34
CA ILE A 64 -4.60 -2.54 -4.98
C ILE A 64 -5.45 -2.34 -6.23
N THR A 65 -6.76 -2.63 -6.13
CA THR A 65 -7.69 -2.58 -7.25
C THR A 65 -8.62 -1.37 -7.21
N SER A 66 -8.98 -0.88 -6.03
CA SER A 66 -9.74 0.36 -5.86
C SER A 66 -9.68 0.87 -4.42
N ILE A 67 -10.04 2.15 -4.23
CA ILE A 67 -10.36 2.74 -2.93
C ILE A 67 -11.79 3.24 -2.99
N GLU A 68 -12.65 2.74 -2.11
CA GLU A 68 -14.08 3.04 -2.10
C GLU A 68 -14.55 3.29 -0.66
N ASN A 69 -15.11 4.47 -0.37
CA ASN A 69 -15.68 4.79 0.94
C ASN A 69 -14.75 4.45 2.13
N ASP A 70 -13.51 4.95 2.10
CA ASP A 70 -12.45 4.65 3.10
C ASP A 70 -12.10 3.15 3.21
N THR A 71 -12.42 2.33 2.21
CA THR A 71 -12.01 0.93 2.09
C THR A 71 -11.00 0.77 0.98
N VAL A 72 -9.87 0.14 1.27
CA VAL A 72 -8.90 -0.31 0.27
C VAL A 72 -9.30 -1.72 -0.16
N LEU A 73 -9.53 -1.91 -1.46
CA LEU A 73 -9.78 -3.21 -2.07
C LEU A 73 -8.52 -3.65 -2.80
N GLY A 74 -8.13 -4.90 -2.62
CA GLY A 74 -6.95 -5.45 -3.27
C GLY A 74 -7.02 -6.97 -3.43
N LEU A 75 -6.01 -7.49 -4.12
CA LEU A 75 -5.78 -8.92 -4.29
C LEU A 75 -4.39 -9.27 -3.77
N GLY A 76 -4.27 -10.41 -3.10
CA GLY A 76 -3.00 -10.95 -2.61
C GLY A 76 -2.75 -12.34 -3.16
N GLU A 77 -1.52 -12.62 -3.60
CA GLU A 77 -1.10 -13.91 -4.15
C GLU A 77 -0.62 -14.88 -3.05
N TRP A 78 -1.29 -16.05 -2.98
CA TRP A 78 -1.06 -17.11 -1.99
C TRP A 78 -0.57 -18.43 -2.58
N ASP A 79 -0.02 -18.42 -3.80
CA ASP A 79 0.55 -19.63 -4.44
C ASP A 79 1.91 -20.01 -3.79
N PRO A 80 2.20 -21.31 -3.49
CA PRO A 80 1.37 -22.52 -3.59
C PRO A 80 0.67 -23.00 -2.30
N PRO A 81 -0.48 -23.73 -2.42
CA PRO A 81 -1.19 -24.09 -3.66
C PRO A 81 -2.20 -23.02 -4.13
N GLY A 82 -2.16 -21.83 -3.54
CA GLY A 82 -3.21 -20.81 -3.66
C GLY A 82 -3.23 -20.05 -4.99
N GLY A 83 -3.59 -18.78 -4.91
CA GLY A 83 -3.71 -17.88 -6.05
C GLY A 83 -4.06 -16.49 -5.55
N TRP A 84 -4.61 -15.66 -6.43
CA TRP A 84 -5.03 -14.30 -6.07
C TRP A 84 -6.33 -14.31 -5.28
N GLU A 85 -6.26 -13.95 -4.00
CA GLU A 85 -7.40 -13.82 -3.11
C GLU A 85 -7.69 -12.36 -2.79
N SER A 86 -8.98 -12.00 -2.78
CA SER A 86 -9.41 -10.65 -2.45
C SER A 86 -9.29 -10.34 -0.96
N PHE A 87 -8.87 -9.12 -0.64
CA PHE A 87 -8.91 -8.59 0.71
C PHE A 87 -9.48 -7.17 0.73
N LYS A 88 -9.90 -6.74 1.93
CA LYS A 88 -10.33 -5.38 2.20
C LYS A 88 -9.64 -4.87 3.44
N LEU A 89 -9.20 -3.62 3.42
CA LEU A 89 -8.64 -2.94 4.58
C LEU A 89 -9.40 -1.64 4.81
N ASP A 90 -9.59 -1.27 6.07
CA ASP A 90 -9.95 0.10 6.41
C ASP A 90 -8.76 1.04 6.09
N LEU A 91 -8.99 2.07 5.29
CA LEU A 91 -7.95 2.99 4.79
C LEU A 91 -7.27 3.77 5.92
N LYS A 92 -7.98 4.05 7.02
CA LYS A 92 -7.46 4.86 8.12
C LYS A 92 -6.57 4.06 9.05
N THR A 93 -6.80 2.76 9.16
CA THR A 93 -6.16 1.90 10.17
C THR A 93 -5.33 0.77 9.58
N GLY A 94 -5.56 0.37 8.33
CA GLY A 94 -4.94 -0.79 7.70
C GLY A 94 -5.43 -2.13 8.26
N ILE A 95 -6.54 -2.13 9.02
CA ILE A 95 -7.11 -3.34 9.63
C ILE A 95 -8.06 -4.02 8.63
N PRO A 96 -8.03 -5.36 8.50
CA PRO A 96 -8.97 -6.09 7.65
C PRO A 96 -10.43 -5.93 8.06
N ILE A 97 -11.33 -5.85 7.06
CA ILE A 97 -12.79 -5.71 7.24
C ILE A 97 -13.60 -6.67 6.36
#